data_AF-A0A925H769-F1
#
_entry.id   AF-A0A925H769-F1
#
_cell.length_a   1.000
_cell.length_b   1.000
_cell.length_c   1.000
_cell.angle_alpha   90.00
_cell.angle_beta   90.00
_cell.angle_gamma   90.00
#
_symmetry.space_group_name_H-M   'P 1'
#
loop_
_entity.id
_entity.type
_entity.pdbx_description
1 polymer ?
#
loop_
_entity_poly.entity_id
_entity_poly.type
_entity_poly.pdbx_seq_one_letter_code
_entity_poly.pdbx_strand_id
1 'polypeptide(L)'
;MGRIVRGVLLILLTVTTAWPQDLATIEQQVETLRARLSEVADKEAKLQERARQIEEELEPQNIERSVAGVGTTDARALRDERRQQIEREKANVEAQMRSLAASRASLEATIASAEAEAVRLRAAALGASNNPS
;
A
#
# COMPACT_ATOMS: atom_id res chain seq x y z
N MET A 1 -71.27 27.07 5.23
CA MET A 1 -71.65 26.20 4.09
C MET A 1 -70.69 26.45 2.94
N GLY A 2 -70.00 25.43 2.45
CA GLY A 2 -69.09 25.53 1.29
C GLY A 2 -67.75 24.81 1.51
N ARG A 3 -67.78 23.48 1.61
CA ARG A 3 -66.59 22.60 1.50
C ARG A 3 -66.29 22.36 0.01
N ILE A 4 -65.13 21.75 -0.25
CA ILE A 4 -64.64 21.14 -1.51
C ILE A 4 -63.95 22.22 -2.39
N VAL A 5 -62.68 22.14 -2.82
CA VAL A 5 -61.99 21.12 -3.64
C VAL A 5 -60.47 21.26 -3.38
N ARG A 6 -59.79 20.28 -2.76
CA ARG A 6 -58.86 19.34 -3.41
C ARG A 6 -57.92 19.96 -4.46
N GLY A 7 -56.74 20.39 -4.02
CA GLY A 7 -55.58 20.63 -4.88
C GLY A 7 -54.37 19.86 -4.36
N VAL A 8 -54.34 18.55 -4.62
CA VAL A 8 -53.15 17.72 -4.47
C VAL A 8 -52.17 18.20 -5.54
N LEU A 9 -51.20 19.03 -5.15
CA LEU A 9 -50.07 19.36 -6.02
C LEU A 9 -49.06 18.22 -5.87
N LEU A 10 -49.05 17.39 -6.91
CA LEU A 10 -48.13 16.27 -7.13
C LEU A 10 -46.68 16.74 -7.03
N ILE A 11 -45.99 16.30 -5.97
CA ILE A 11 -44.54 16.19 -5.96
C ILE A 11 -44.22 14.98 -6.83
N LEU A 12 -43.88 15.21 -8.09
CA LEU A 12 -43.41 14.17 -9.00
C LEU A 12 -41.96 14.44 -9.40
N LEU A 13 -41.15 13.39 -9.18
CA LEU A 13 -39.92 13.06 -9.89
C LEU A 13 -38.69 13.93 -9.62
N THR A 14 -38.02 13.63 -8.51
CA THR A 14 -36.55 13.49 -8.55
C THR A 14 -36.23 12.00 -8.64
N VAL A 15 -36.13 11.47 -9.86
CA VAL A 15 -35.39 10.23 -10.09
C VAL A 15 -33.92 10.57 -9.86
N THR A 16 -33.41 10.22 -8.68
CA THR A 16 -31.98 10.26 -8.41
C THR A 16 -31.34 9.00 -9.00
N THR A 17 -31.12 8.98 -10.32
CA THR A 17 -30.13 8.05 -10.89
C THR A 17 -28.76 8.69 -10.78
N ALA A 18 -28.23 8.76 -9.57
CA ALA A 18 -26.86 9.15 -9.29
C ALA A 18 -26.05 7.89 -8.97
N TRP A 19 -25.85 7.01 -9.97
CA TRP A 19 -25.02 5.81 -9.86
C TRP A 19 -23.75 5.77 -10.74
N PRO A 20 -23.53 6.60 -11.78
CA PRO A 20 -22.30 6.50 -12.57
C PRO A 20 -21.08 7.14 -11.89
N GLN A 21 -21.28 8.03 -10.91
CA GLN A 21 -20.18 8.68 -10.19
C GLN A 21 -19.45 7.71 -9.25
N ASP A 22 -20.17 6.75 -8.66
CA ASP A 22 -19.61 5.82 -7.67
C ASP A 22 -18.66 4.80 -8.32
N LEU A 23 -19.00 4.27 -9.51
CA LEU A 23 -18.14 3.31 -10.20
C LEU A 23 -16.81 3.95 -10.64
N ALA A 24 -16.85 5.11 -11.30
CA ALA A 24 -15.64 5.80 -11.74
C ALA A 24 -14.75 6.20 -10.54
N THR A 25 -15.38 6.59 -9.43
CA THR A 25 -14.68 6.92 -8.18
C THR A 25 -13.98 5.71 -7.57
N ILE A 26 -14.64 4.55 -7.54
CA ILE A 26 -14.03 3.30 -7.04
C ILE A 26 -12.91 2.83 -7.98
N GLU A 27 -13.08 2.89 -9.30
CA GLU A 27 -12.03 2.54 -10.26
C GLU A 27 -10.78 3.43 -10.09
N GLN A 28 -10.97 4.74 -9.90
CA GLN A 28 -9.87 5.66 -9.60
C GLN A 28 -9.18 5.35 -8.26
N GLN A 29 -9.95 4.94 -7.24
CA GLN A 29 -9.39 4.52 -5.96
C GLN A 29 -8.53 3.26 -6.10
N VAL A 30 -9.00 2.25 -6.84
CA VAL A 30 -8.23 1.02 -7.13
C VAL A 30 -6.91 1.36 -7.80
N GLU A 31 -6.92 2.24 -8.80
CA GLU A 31 -5.70 2.66 -9.50
C GLU A 31 -4.72 3.37 -8.55
N THR A 32 -5.22 4.25 -7.70
CA THR A 32 -4.41 4.92 -6.67
C THR A 32 -3.80 3.93 -5.69
N LEU A 33 -4.56 2.91 -5.27
CA LEU A 33 -4.07 1.87 -4.36
C LEU A 33 -3.00 0.99 -5.02
N ARG A 34 -3.17 0.66 -6.31
CA ARG A 34 -2.17 -0.08 -7.09
C ARG A 34 -0.86 0.71 -7.25
N ALA A 35 -0.95 2.00 -7.51
CA ALA A 35 0.24 2.87 -7.54
C ALA A 35 0.99 2.84 -6.21
N ARG A 36 0.28 2.95 -5.08
CA ARG A 36 0.88 2.82 -3.74
C ARG A 36 1.48 1.44 -3.49
N LEU A 37 0.85 0.37 -3.95
CA LEU A 37 1.38 -0.98 -3.86
C LEU A 37 2.70 -1.11 -4.64
N SER A 38 2.78 -0.52 -5.84
CA SER A 38 4.02 -0.46 -6.62
C SER A 38 5.12 0.28 -5.87
N GLU A 39 4.82 1.44 -5.26
CA GLU A 39 5.79 2.19 -4.47
C GLU A 39 6.31 1.39 -3.26
N VAL A 40 5.45 0.60 -2.61
CA VAL A 40 5.86 -0.28 -1.51
C VAL A 40 6.77 -1.39 -2.03
N ALA A 41 6.43 -2.03 -3.14
CA ALA A 41 7.25 -3.06 -3.75
C ALA A 41 8.65 -2.54 -4.15
N ASP A 42 8.74 -1.33 -4.69
CA ASP A 42 10.01 -0.69 -5.03
C ASP A 42 10.88 -0.44 -3.79
N LYS A 43 10.25 -0.05 -2.67
CA LYS A 43 10.95 0.13 -1.38
C LYS A 43 11.42 -1.20 -0.81
N GLU A 44 10.60 -2.25 -0.89
CA GLU A 44 10.98 -3.60 -0.47
C GLU A 44 12.18 -4.12 -1.27
N ALA A 45 12.19 -3.94 -2.59
CA ALA A 45 13.29 -4.35 -3.44
C ALA A 45 14.60 -3.65 -3.05
N LYS A 46 14.55 -2.34 -2.77
CA LYS A 46 15.72 -1.56 -2.30
C LYS A 46 16.23 -2.05 -0.94
N LEU A 47 15.34 -2.33 0.01
CA LEU A 47 15.74 -2.84 1.32
C LEU A 47 16.28 -4.27 1.25
N GLN A 48 15.72 -5.11 0.38
CA GLN A 48 16.22 -6.46 0.16
C GLN A 48 17.63 -6.44 -0.42
N GLU A 49 17.90 -5.52 -1.35
CA GLU A 49 19.25 -5.31 -1.86
C GLU A 49 20.21 -4.81 -0.78
N ARG A 50 19.77 -3.86 0.06
CA ARG A 50 20.58 -3.43 1.21
C ARG A 50 20.86 -4.58 2.18
N ALA A 51 19.88 -5.45 2.45
CA ALA A 51 20.08 -6.61 3.30
C ALA A 51 21.14 -7.57 2.74
N ARG A 52 21.19 -7.79 1.42
CA ARG A 52 22.25 -8.59 0.79
C ARG A 52 23.63 -7.95 0.97
N GLN A 53 23.73 -6.63 0.78
CA GLN A 53 24.98 -5.91 0.96
C GLN A 53 25.46 -5.94 2.41
N ILE A 54 24.56 -5.80 3.38
CA ILE A 54 24.87 -5.94 4.81
C ILE A 54 25.43 -7.34 5.11
N GLU A 55 24.87 -8.35 4.47
CA GLU A 55 25.29 -9.73 4.66
C GLU A 55 26.71 -9.97 4.13
N GLU A 56 27.04 -9.36 3.00
CA GLU A 56 28.42 -9.30 2.49
C GLU A 56 29.32 -8.49 3.44
N GLU A 57 28.89 -7.32 3.92
CA GLU A 57 29.65 -6.50 4.87
C GLU A 57 29.95 -7.20 6.19
N LEU A 58 29.06 -8.10 6.66
CA LEU A 58 29.24 -8.91 7.87
C LEU A 58 30.30 -9.99 7.73
N GLU A 59 30.71 -10.34 6.50
CA GLU A 59 31.75 -11.32 6.29
C GLU A 59 33.06 -10.88 6.97
N PRO A 60 33.78 -11.77 7.68
CA PRO A 60 34.99 -11.41 8.41
C PRO A 60 36.02 -10.65 7.57
N GLN A 61 36.23 -11.08 6.32
CA GLN A 61 37.14 -10.43 5.36
C GLN A 61 36.76 -8.98 5.04
N ASN A 62 35.48 -8.66 4.97
CA ASN A 62 35.00 -7.33 4.65
C ASN A 62 35.05 -6.42 5.88
N ILE A 63 34.76 -6.96 7.07
CA ILE A 63 34.99 -6.26 8.35
C ILE A 63 36.48 -5.92 8.50
N GLU A 64 37.37 -6.90 8.31
CA GLU A 64 38.83 -6.69 8.37
C GLU A 64 39.28 -5.62 7.38
N ARG A 65 38.83 -5.68 6.13
CA ARG A 65 39.15 -4.68 5.10
C ARG A 65 38.64 -3.30 5.48
N SER A 66 37.46 -3.18 6.08
CA SER A 66 36.85 -1.90 6.44
C SER A 66 37.59 -1.16 7.56
N VAL A 67 38.33 -1.88 8.40
CA VAL A 67 39.11 -1.32 9.51
C VAL A 67 40.62 -1.35 9.24
N ALA A 68 41.03 -1.88 8.09
CA ALA A 68 42.44 -1.96 7.70
C ALA A 68 43.05 -0.56 7.55
N GLY A 69 44.27 -0.38 8.07
CA GLY A 69 44.98 0.91 8.00
C GLY A 69 44.56 1.93 9.06
N VAL A 70 43.60 1.60 9.93
CA VAL A 70 43.36 2.41 11.14
C VAL A 70 44.53 2.20 12.09
N GLY A 71 45.26 3.28 12.39
CA GLY A 71 46.43 3.29 13.28
C GLY A 71 46.05 3.09 14.75
N THR A 72 45.54 1.92 15.09
CA THR A 72 45.18 1.51 16.46
C THR A 72 46.03 0.34 16.93
N THR A 73 46.30 0.28 18.24
CA THR A 73 46.94 -0.88 18.88
C THR A 73 45.95 -2.01 19.18
N ASP A 74 44.64 -1.73 19.14
CA ASP A 74 43.58 -2.71 19.37
C ASP A 74 42.69 -2.88 18.13
N ALA A 75 43.22 -3.61 17.15
CA ALA A 75 42.48 -3.95 15.93
C ALA A 75 41.29 -4.89 16.20
N ARG A 76 41.29 -5.63 17.32
CA ARG A 76 40.21 -6.55 17.67
C ARG A 76 38.97 -5.77 18.10
N ALA A 77 39.13 -4.85 19.04
CA ALA A 77 38.03 -4.01 19.50
C ALA A 77 37.38 -3.25 18.33
N LEU A 78 38.18 -2.76 17.39
CA LEU A 78 37.70 -2.04 16.22
C LEU A 78 36.85 -2.92 15.27
N ARG A 79 37.24 -4.18 15.05
CA ARG A 79 36.43 -5.15 14.29
C ARG A 79 35.12 -5.47 15.01
N ASP A 80 35.18 -5.67 16.32
CA ASP A 80 34.01 -5.99 17.13
C ASP A 80 33.02 -4.81 17.12
N GLU A 81 33.50 -3.57 17.23
CA GLU A 81 32.68 -2.36 17.09
C GLU A 81 32.04 -2.27 15.70
N ARG A 82 32.83 -2.47 14.64
CA ARG A 82 32.33 -2.45 13.26
C ARG A 82 31.27 -3.53 13.04
N ARG A 83 31.48 -4.74 13.53
CA ARG A 83 30.47 -5.81 13.49
C ARG A 83 29.18 -5.37 14.16
N GLN A 84 29.26 -4.86 15.39
CA GLN A 84 28.06 -4.39 16.11
C GLN A 84 27.34 -3.26 15.38
N GLN A 85 28.07 -2.38 14.68
CA GLN A 85 27.45 -1.35 13.85
C GLN A 85 26.64 -1.94 12.70
N ILE A 86 27.21 -2.90 11.97
CA ILE A 86 26.54 -3.56 10.84
C ILE A 86 25.34 -4.38 11.33
N GLU A 87 25.46 -5.09 12.46
CA GLU A 87 24.35 -5.83 13.07
C GLU A 87 23.18 -4.93 13.48
N ARG A 88 23.47 -3.73 14.01
CA ARG A 88 22.42 -2.73 14.29
C ARG A 88 21.74 -2.26 13.02
N GLU A 89 22.50 -2.05 11.96
CA GLU A 89 21.94 -1.67 10.66
C GLU A 89 21.05 -2.77 10.09
N LYS A 90 21.50 -4.03 10.15
CA LYS A 90 20.73 -5.21 9.77
C LYS A 90 19.38 -5.24 10.48
N ALA A 91 19.39 -5.13 11.81
CA ALA A 91 18.16 -5.13 12.60
C ALA A 91 17.19 -4.01 12.19
N ASN A 92 17.71 -2.83 11.85
CA ASN A 92 16.90 -1.71 11.37
C ASN A 92 16.31 -1.98 9.98
N VAL A 93 17.07 -2.58 9.07
CA VAL A 93 16.58 -2.96 7.72
C VAL A 93 15.51 -4.03 7.83
N GLU A 94 15.73 -5.07 8.64
CA GLU A 94 14.74 -6.13 8.88
C GLU A 94 13.45 -5.59 9.52
N ALA A 95 13.55 -4.62 10.43
CA ALA A 95 12.39 -3.96 11.01
C ALA A 95 11.58 -3.18 9.95
N GLN A 96 12.26 -2.45 9.07
CA GLN A 96 11.62 -1.73 7.96
C GLN A 96 10.95 -2.68 6.97
N MET A 97 11.62 -3.78 6.60
CA MET A 97 11.04 -4.80 5.73
C MET A 97 9.77 -5.41 6.32
N ARG A 98 9.76 -5.72 7.63
CA ARG A 98 8.55 -6.22 8.32
C ARG A 98 7.40 -5.20 8.27
N SER A 99 7.70 -3.91 8.45
CA SER A 99 6.71 -2.84 8.36
C SER A 99 6.14 -2.69 6.96
N LEU A 100 6.99 -2.81 5.92
CA LEU A 100 6.55 -2.77 4.53
C LEU A 100 5.70 -3.99 4.17
N ALA A 101 6.09 -5.19 4.59
CA ALA A 101 5.31 -6.41 4.36
C ALA A 101 3.89 -6.32 4.96
N ALA A 102 3.77 -5.78 6.17
CA ALA A 102 2.46 -5.52 6.78
C ALA A 102 1.64 -4.49 6.00
N SER A 103 2.29 -3.42 5.50
CA SER A 103 1.65 -2.40 4.67
C SER A 103 1.18 -2.95 3.33
N ARG A 104 2.00 -3.79 2.69
CA ARG A 104 1.72 -4.49 1.44
C ARG A 104 0.49 -5.39 1.59
N ALA A 105 0.46 -6.22 2.62
CA ALA A 105 -0.68 -7.11 2.90
C ALA A 105 -1.98 -6.32 3.12
N SER A 106 -1.91 -5.20 3.84
CA SER A 106 -3.05 -4.30 4.06
C SER A 106 -3.56 -3.66 2.76
N LEU A 107 -2.64 -3.18 1.91
CA LEU A 107 -2.96 -2.63 0.59
C LEU A 107 -3.59 -3.68 -0.32
N GLU A 108 -3.03 -4.89 -0.39
CA GLU A 108 -3.58 -6.00 -1.19
C GLU A 108 -5.01 -6.35 -0.76
N ALA A 109 -5.26 -6.45 0.56
CA ALA A 109 -6.60 -6.69 1.07
C ALA A 109 -7.58 -5.55 0.73
N THR A 110 -7.13 -4.30 0.83
CA THR A 110 -7.94 -3.13 0.50
C THR A 110 -8.28 -3.08 -1.00
N ILE A 111 -7.31 -3.38 -1.87
CA ILE A 111 -7.50 -3.48 -3.32
C ILE A 111 -8.53 -4.57 -3.64
N ALA A 112 -8.37 -5.77 -3.07
CA ALA A 112 -9.30 -6.87 -3.30
C ALA A 112 -10.74 -6.51 -2.90
N SER A 113 -10.92 -5.79 -1.77
CA SER A 113 -12.23 -5.30 -1.35
C SER A 113 -12.80 -4.24 -2.30
N ALA A 114 -11.98 -3.29 -2.76
CA ALA A 114 -12.40 -2.24 -3.68
C ALA A 114 -12.76 -2.79 -5.07
N GLU A 115 -11.99 -3.77 -5.56
CA GLU A 115 -12.27 -4.47 -6.82
C GLU A 115 -13.57 -5.28 -6.75
N ALA A 116 -13.84 -5.95 -5.62
CA ALA A 116 -15.10 -6.66 -5.42
C ALA A 116 -16.30 -5.71 -5.47
N GLU A 117 -16.20 -4.53 -4.87
CA GLU A 117 -17.25 -3.51 -4.93
C GLU A 117 -17.42 -2.93 -6.34
N ALA A 118 -16.32 -2.68 -7.06
CA ALA A 118 -16.37 -2.24 -8.46
C ALA A 118 -17.13 -3.23 -9.34
N VAL A 119 -16.89 -4.54 -9.16
CA VAL A 119 -17.60 -5.60 -9.88
C VAL A 119 -19.09 -5.58 -9.54
N ARG A 120 -19.47 -5.42 -8.27
CA ARG A 120 -20.87 -5.33 -7.85
C ARG A 120 -21.59 -4.13 -8.46
N LEU A 121 -20.96 -2.96 -8.43
CA LEU A 121 -21.51 -1.72 -9.01
C LEU A 121 -21.65 -1.85 -10.54
N ARG A 122 -20.66 -2.43 -11.22
CA ARG A 122 -20.73 -2.69 -12.66
C ARG A 122 -21.89 -3.64 -13.01
N ALA A 123 -22.06 -4.73 -12.25
CA ALA A 123 -23.17 -5.67 -12.46
C ALA A 123 -24.54 -5.00 -12.25
N ALA A 124 -24.68 -4.17 -11.20
CA ALA A 124 -25.90 -3.42 -10.94
C ALA A 124 -26.23 -2.42 -12.08
N ALA A 125 -25.22 -1.71 -12.60
CA ALA A 125 -25.40 -0.79 -13.71
C ALA A 125 -25.88 -1.48 -15.00
N LEU A 126 -25.33 -2.66 -15.31
CA LEU A 126 -25.75 -3.48 -16.45
C LEU A 126 -27.15 -4.09 -16.28
N GLY A 127 -27.51 -4.49 -15.06
CA GLY A 127 -28.85 -4.97 -14.74
C GLY A 127 -29.91 -3.88 -14.88
N ALA A 128 -29.58 -2.65 -14.52
CA ALA A 128 -30.47 -1.49 -14.68
C ALA A 128 -30.66 -1.11 -16.15
N SER A 129 -29.65 -1.23 -17.01
CA SER A 129 -29.77 -0.90 -18.44
C SER A 129 -30.63 -1.89 -19.24
N ASN A 130 -30.73 -3.15 -18.77
CA ASN A 130 -31.45 -4.22 -19.48
C ASN A 130 -32.95 -4.27 -19.17
N ASN A 131 -33.47 -3.36 -18.34
CA ASN A 131 -34.88 -3.28 -17.97
C ASN A 131 -35.46 -1.93 -18.44
N PRO A 132 -35.72 -1.73 -19.75
CA PRO A 132 -36.47 -0.57 -20.21
C PRO A 132 -37.91 -0.70 -19.72
N SER A 133 -38.41 0.32 -19.02
CA SER A 133 -39.81 0.42 -18.57
C SER A 133 -40.79 0.38 -19.73
#